data_AF-A0A0F6TBV2-F1
#
_entry.id   AF-A0A0F6TBV2-F1
#
_cell.length_a   1.000
_cell.length_b   1.000
_cell.length_c   1.000
_cell.angle_alpha   90.00
_cell.angle_beta   90.00
_cell.angle_gamma   90.00
#
_symmetry.space_group_name_H-M   'P 1'
#
loop_
_entity.id
_entity.type
_entity.pdbx_description
1 polymer ?
#
loop_
_entity_poly.entity_id
_entity_poly.type
_entity_poly.pdbx_seq_one_letter_code
_entity_poly.pdbx_strand_id
1 'polypeptide(L)'
;MPEEFLSLADWSEQQGYVVSSGGYIADPAIHETADIRLHGGHRPDWPAGYLKDPSRLFAVGNTGGDGSEFCLWLDDNGVQHVVHHGSGSGSILWATFPSPGCVLRLFAVGYFTPAFNEEWAAAPLDPWAGEYEEGEATFNQVVDAGLAPYRAWLHDRWGEPTPATGIEALRLSPAEAELWTLDGPADDPFYRWLSE
;
A
#
# COMPACT_ATOMS: atom_id res chain seq x y z
N MET A 1 1.67 1.40 16.88
CA MET A 1 1.03 0.82 15.69
C MET A 1 -0.44 1.24 15.69
N PRO A 2 -0.96 1.79 14.58
CA PRO A 2 -2.39 2.10 14.41
C PRO A 2 -3.31 0.88 14.52
N GLU A 3 -4.56 1.06 14.95
CA GLU A 3 -5.56 -0.01 15.10
C GLU A 3 -5.89 -0.68 13.76
N GLU A 4 -5.86 0.08 12.68
CA GLU A 4 -6.13 -0.37 11.31
C GLU A 4 -5.17 -1.47 10.87
N PHE A 5 -3.88 -1.30 11.15
CA PHE A 5 -2.85 -2.28 10.78
C PHE A 5 -2.83 -3.50 11.71
N LEU A 6 -3.16 -3.30 13.00
CA LEU A 6 -3.34 -4.42 13.93
C LEU A 6 -4.56 -5.26 13.54
N SER A 7 -5.70 -4.62 13.25
CA SER A 7 -6.91 -5.30 12.82
C SER A 7 -6.73 -6.02 11.48
N LEU A 8 -5.92 -5.45 10.57
CA LEU A 8 -5.56 -6.13 9.33
C LEU A 8 -4.72 -7.39 9.59
N ALA A 9 -3.74 -7.30 10.50
CA ALA A 9 -2.93 -8.46 10.88
C ALA A 9 -3.81 -9.59 11.47
N ASP A 10 -4.68 -9.25 12.42
CA ASP A 10 -5.62 -10.19 13.04
C ASP A 10 -6.55 -10.81 11.98
N TRP A 11 -7.03 -10.01 11.02
CA TRP A 11 -7.87 -10.49 9.93
C TRP A 11 -7.11 -11.46 9.01
N SER A 12 -5.89 -11.11 8.58
CA SER A 12 -5.05 -11.99 7.76
C SER A 12 -4.79 -13.33 8.46
N GLU A 13 -4.54 -13.31 9.77
CA GLU A 13 -4.41 -14.54 10.58
C GLU A 13 -5.71 -15.36 10.58
N GLN A 14 -6.86 -14.73 10.78
CA GLN A 14 -8.16 -15.40 10.80
C GLN A 14 -8.53 -16.04 9.46
N GLN A 15 -8.14 -15.42 8.34
CA GLN A 15 -8.32 -15.99 7.01
C GLN A 15 -7.34 -17.13 6.71
N GLY A 16 -6.29 -17.30 7.52
CA GLY A 16 -5.18 -18.21 7.22
C GLY A 16 -4.25 -17.67 6.12
N TYR A 17 -4.28 -16.36 5.86
CA TYR A 17 -3.47 -15.68 4.85
C TYR A 17 -2.13 -15.20 5.41
N VAL A 18 -1.60 -15.90 6.42
CA VAL A 18 -0.24 -15.66 6.93
C VAL A 18 0.67 -16.76 6.43
N VAL A 19 1.64 -16.37 5.61
CA VAL A 19 2.65 -17.28 5.05
C VAL A 19 4.01 -16.78 5.47
N SER A 20 4.83 -17.68 6.03
CA SER A 20 6.14 -17.33 6.60
C SER A 20 6.03 -16.22 7.65
N SER A 21 6.63 -15.06 7.40
CA SER A 21 6.58 -13.87 8.26
C SER A 21 5.79 -12.73 7.60
N GLY A 22 4.77 -13.03 6.78
CA GLY A 22 3.97 -12.01 6.09
C GLY A 22 2.47 -12.29 6.17
N GLY A 23 1.67 -11.25 6.39
CA GLY A 23 0.20 -11.30 6.34
C GLY A 23 -0.32 -10.67 5.06
N TYR A 24 -1.19 -11.38 4.33
CA TYR A 24 -1.68 -10.98 3.01
C TYR A 24 -3.14 -10.54 3.07
N ILE A 25 -3.54 -9.70 2.10
CA ILE A 25 -4.92 -9.19 1.98
C ILE A 25 -5.83 -10.09 1.13
N ALA A 26 -5.28 -11.14 0.54
CA ALA A 26 -5.99 -12.13 -0.28
C ALA A 26 -5.29 -13.48 -0.14
N ASP A 27 -5.96 -14.55 -0.60
CA ASP A 27 -5.41 -15.90 -0.52
C ASP A 27 -4.08 -15.98 -1.31
N PRO A 28 -2.93 -16.18 -0.63
CA PRO A 28 -1.62 -16.20 -1.29
C PRO A 28 -1.42 -17.42 -2.19
N ALA A 29 -2.31 -18.42 -2.17
CA ALA A 29 -2.29 -19.54 -3.10
C ALA A 29 -2.95 -19.23 -4.45
N ILE A 30 -3.73 -18.15 -4.53
CA ILE A 30 -4.58 -17.80 -5.69
C ILE A 30 -4.25 -16.40 -6.21
N HIS A 31 -3.88 -15.49 -5.32
CA HIS A 31 -3.82 -14.07 -5.63
C HIS A 31 -2.42 -13.62 -6.07
N GLU A 32 -2.35 -13.12 -7.30
CA GLU A 32 -1.13 -12.67 -7.96
C GLU A 32 -0.84 -11.17 -7.82
N THR A 33 -1.54 -10.41 -6.96
CA THR A 33 -1.04 -9.03 -6.68
C THR A 33 0.26 -9.18 -5.91
N ALA A 34 1.36 -8.93 -6.60
CA ALA A 34 2.67 -9.44 -6.25
C ALA A 34 3.16 -9.01 -4.86
N ASP A 35 2.59 -7.94 -4.27
CA ASP A 35 3.40 -7.13 -3.38
C ASP A 35 2.73 -6.59 -2.11
N ILE A 36 1.42 -6.74 -1.91
CA ILE A 36 0.78 -6.20 -0.70
C ILE A 36 0.87 -7.22 0.43
N ARG A 37 1.71 -6.93 1.42
CA ARG A 37 1.81 -7.74 2.63
C ARG A 37 2.18 -6.89 3.83
N LEU A 38 1.66 -7.25 4.99
CA LEU A 38 2.17 -6.82 6.29
C LEU A 38 3.43 -7.59 6.64
N HIS A 39 4.45 -6.90 7.16
CA HIS A 39 5.62 -7.56 7.75
C HIS A 39 5.29 -8.11 9.13
N GLY A 40 5.36 -9.43 9.25
CA GLY A 40 5.48 -10.15 10.51
C GLY A 40 6.94 -10.37 10.92
N GLY A 41 7.16 -10.57 12.22
CA GLY A 41 8.48 -10.93 12.75
C GLY A 41 9.53 -9.81 12.71
N HIS A 42 10.80 -10.21 12.70
CA HIS A 42 11.94 -9.30 12.65
C HIS A 42 12.07 -8.68 11.26
N ARG A 43 12.25 -7.36 11.22
CA ARG A 43 12.42 -6.59 9.99
C ARG A 43 13.90 -6.34 9.77
N PRO A 44 14.40 -6.45 8.52
CA PRO A 44 15.78 -6.11 8.24
C PRO A 44 16.02 -4.65 8.61
N ASP A 45 17.16 -4.38 9.22
CA ASP A 45 17.59 -3.00 9.45
C ASP A 45 17.80 -2.30 8.11
N TRP A 46 17.49 -1.01 8.08
CA TRP A 46 17.84 -0.15 6.95
C TRP A 46 19.35 -0.23 6.67
N PRO A 47 19.79 -0.30 5.40
CA PRO A 47 21.22 -0.34 5.09
C PRO A 47 21.97 0.82 5.75
N ALA A 48 23.19 0.55 6.22
CA ALA A 48 23.99 1.56 6.90
C ALA A 48 24.20 2.79 5.99
N GLY A 49 23.83 3.97 6.49
CA GLY A 49 23.92 5.23 5.74
C GLY A 49 22.79 5.49 4.75
N TYR A 50 21.79 4.59 4.67
CA TYR A 50 20.60 4.81 3.84
C TYR A 50 19.69 5.90 4.42
N LEU A 51 19.45 5.87 5.74
CA LEU A 51 18.71 6.89 6.47
C LEU A 51 19.63 7.57 7.48
N LYS A 52 19.43 8.88 7.65
CA LYS A 52 20.12 9.70 8.67
C LYS A 52 19.78 9.25 10.10
N ASP A 53 18.52 8.88 10.32
CA ASP A 53 18.04 8.34 11.60
C ASP A 53 17.06 7.17 11.36
N PRO A 54 17.56 5.95 11.17
CA PRO A 54 16.73 4.79 10.87
C PRO A 54 15.78 4.41 12.01
N SER A 55 16.01 4.88 13.24
CA SER A 55 15.15 4.58 14.39
C SER A 55 13.78 5.26 14.30
N ARG A 56 13.66 6.29 13.45
CA ARG A 56 12.43 7.05 13.25
C ARG A 56 11.52 6.48 12.16
N LEU A 57 11.95 5.47 11.41
CA LEU A 57 11.17 4.87 10.32
C LEU A 57 10.99 3.37 10.52
N PHE A 58 9.73 2.94 10.57
CA PHE A 58 9.35 1.55 10.83
C PHE A 58 8.48 1.00 9.69
N ALA A 59 9.06 0.16 8.85
CA ALA A 59 8.43 -0.42 7.66
C ALA A 59 7.31 -1.41 8.01
N VAL A 60 6.04 -1.05 7.86
CA VAL A 60 4.90 -1.87 8.29
C VAL A 60 4.63 -3.02 7.32
N GLY A 61 4.78 -2.77 6.02
CA GLY A 61 4.53 -3.74 4.97
C GLY A 61 4.93 -3.21 3.60
N ASN A 62 4.80 -4.06 2.59
CA ASN A 62 5.10 -3.74 1.20
C ASN A 62 3.85 -3.16 0.49
N THR A 63 4.11 -2.22 -0.41
CA THR A 63 3.18 -1.73 -1.45
C THR A 63 3.66 -2.11 -2.86
N GLY A 64 4.87 -2.67 -2.96
CA GLY A 64 5.53 -3.09 -4.20
C GLY A 64 6.68 -4.09 -3.93
N GLY A 65 7.07 -4.84 -4.96
CA GLY A 65 7.96 -5.99 -4.84
C GLY A 65 9.41 -5.59 -4.58
N ASP A 66 9.81 -4.47 -5.16
CA ASP A 66 11.18 -3.96 -5.13
C ASP A 66 11.44 -3.02 -3.93
N GLY A 67 10.86 -3.30 -2.76
CA GLY A 67 11.15 -2.55 -1.53
C GLY A 67 10.39 -1.23 -1.36
N SER A 68 9.28 -1.07 -2.10
CA SER A 68 8.33 0.00 -1.80
C SER A 68 7.45 -0.41 -0.63
N GLU A 69 7.37 0.46 0.37
CA GLU A 69 6.81 0.14 1.67
C GLU A 69 5.86 1.22 2.16
N PHE A 70 4.91 0.83 3.01
CA PHE A 70 4.20 1.77 3.88
C PHE A 70 4.76 1.66 5.29
N CYS A 71 5.09 2.80 5.87
CA CYS A 71 5.86 2.89 7.10
C CYS A 71 5.14 3.73 8.15
N LEU A 72 5.55 3.56 9.41
CA LEU A 72 5.34 4.56 10.45
C LEU A 72 6.59 5.42 10.57
N TRP A 73 6.42 6.73 10.54
CA TRP A 73 7.50 7.68 10.71
C TRP A 73 7.25 8.58 11.91
N LEU A 74 8.28 8.85 12.72
CA LEU A 74 8.24 9.86 13.77
C LEU A 74 8.83 11.16 13.25
N ASP A 75 8.06 12.24 13.25
CA ASP A 75 8.56 13.57 12.90
C ASP A 75 9.44 14.17 14.03
N ASP A 76 9.97 15.38 13.80
CA ASP A 76 10.87 16.04 14.75
C ASP A 76 10.18 16.43 16.06
N ASN A 77 8.85 16.48 16.08
CA ASN A 77 8.04 16.72 17.27
C ASN A 77 7.63 15.41 17.97
N GLY A 78 8.05 14.26 17.46
CA GLY A 78 7.67 12.93 17.96
C GLY A 78 6.24 12.53 17.58
N VAL A 79 5.61 13.20 16.61
CA VAL A 79 4.31 12.81 16.09
C VAL A 79 4.50 11.66 15.10
N GLN A 80 3.70 10.61 15.26
CA GLN A 80 3.71 9.46 14.37
C GLN A 80 2.82 9.71 13.16
N HIS A 81 3.39 9.53 11.97
CA HIS A 81 2.73 9.61 10.68
C HIS A 81 2.73 8.24 9.99
N VAL A 82 1.78 8.03 9.08
CA VAL A 82 1.85 6.92 8.12
C VAL A 82 2.39 7.49 6.82
N VAL A 83 3.40 6.84 6.24
CA VAL A 83 4.10 7.35 5.06
C VAL A 83 4.23 6.26 3.99
N HIS A 84 4.26 6.67 2.74
CA HIS A 84 4.76 5.84 1.64
C HIS A 84 6.25 6.07 1.49
N HIS A 85 7.01 4.98 1.38
CA HIS A 85 8.43 4.97 1.11
C HIS A 85 8.67 4.17 -0.16
N GLY A 86 8.62 4.86 -1.32
CA GLY A 86 9.00 4.29 -2.61
C GLY A 86 10.45 3.84 -2.63
N SER A 87 10.74 2.77 -3.37
CA SER A 87 12.07 2.16 -3.42
C SER A 87 13.15 3.00 -4.11
N GLY A 88 12.74 3.99 -4.92
CA GLY A 88 13.62 4.78 -5.77
C GLY A 88 13.96 4.12 -7.11
N SER A 89 13.58 2.86 -7.34
CA SER A 89 13.81 2.12 -8.59
C SER A 89 12.53 2.00 -9.44
N GLY A 90 11.81 3.10 -9.62
CA GLY A 90 10.54 3.15 -10.36
C GLY A 90 9.42 3.76 -9.52
N SER A 91 9.23 3.26 -8.29
CA SER A 91 8.36 3.94 -7.31
C SER A 91 9.17 4.98 -6.54
N ILE A 92 8.84 6.25 -6.75
CA ILE A 92 9.61 7.38 -6.22
C ILE A 92 8.81 8.22 -5.20
N LEU A 93 7.56 7.84 -4.91
CA LEU A 93 6.73 8.59 -3.98
C LEU A 93 7.25 8.44 -2.55
N TRP A 94 7.67 9.56 -1.97
CA TRP A 94 7.92 9.71 -0.54
C TRP A 94 6.95 10.73 0.03
N ALA A 95 5.86 10.26 0.64
CA ALA A 95 4.78 11.15 1.06
C ALA A 95 4.09 10.66 2.34
N THR A 96 3.54 11.61 3.08
CA THR A 96 2.72 11.35 4.26
C THR A 96 1.30 11.01 3.85
N PHE A 97 0.88 9.77 4.11
CA PHE A 97 -0.49 9.36 3.85
C PHE A 97 -1.48 10.06 4.78
N PRO A 98 -2.70 10.41 4.31
CA PRO A 98 -3.67 11.13 5.13
C PRO A 98 -4.11 10.37 6.40
N SER A 99 -4.15 9.05 6.35
CA SER A 99 -4.48 8.18 7.50
C SER A 99 -4.12 6.72 7.24
N PRO A 100 -3.99 5.88 8.30
CA PRO A 100 -3.87 4.43 8.13
C PRO A 100 -5.06 3.82 7.37
N GLY A 101 -6.29 4.31 7.61
CA GLY A 101 -7.48 3.84 6.88
C GLY A 101 -7.42 4.12 5.37
N CYS A 102 -6.80 5.22 4.95
CA CYS A 102 -6.58 5.50 3.52
C CYS A 102 -5.65 4.46 2.87
N VAL A 103 -4.67 3.93 3.61
CA VAL A 103 -3.81 2.84 3.13
C VAL A 103 -4.63 1.55 2.93
N LEU A 104 -5.49 1.20 3.89
CA LEU A 104 -6.38 0.05 3.76
C LEU A 104 -7.29 0.18 2.53
N ARG A 105 -7.84 1.38 2.30
CA ARG A 105 -8.66 1.68 1.13
C ARG A 105 -7.86 1.58 -0.17
N LEU A 106 -6.60 2.02 -0.19
CA LEU A 106 -5.74 1.94 -1.38
C LEU A 106 -5.54 0.48 -1.80
N PHE A 107 -5.33 -0.41 -0.84
CA PHE A 107 -5.22 -1.85 -1.10
C PHE A 107 -6.50 -2.46 -1.67
N ALA A 108 -7.66 -1.94 -1.26
CA ALA A 108 -8.95 -2.42 -1.75
C ALA A 108 -9.21 -2.09 -3.22
N VAL A 109 -8.52 -1.09 -3.78
CA VAL A 109 -8.66 -0.71 -5.20
C VAL A 109 -8.30 -1.90 -6.10
N GLY A 110 -7.21 -2.62 -5.78
CA GLY A 110 -6.75 -3.78 -6.54
C GLY A 110 -5.73 -3.45 -7.64
N TYR A 111 -4.90 -2.43 -7.46
CA TYR A 111 -3.73 -2.22 -8.31
C TYR A 111 -2.81 -3.44 -8.25
N PHE A 112 -2.21 -3.80 -9.39
CA PHE A 112 -1.20 -4.85 -9.46
C PHE A 112 -0.02 -4.54 -8.53
N THR A 113 0.47 -3.29 -8.57
CA THR A 113 1.50 -2.75 -7.68
C THR A 113 1.07 -1.37 -7.16
N PRO A 114 0.47 -1.26 -5.96
CA PRO A 114 0.00 0.03 -5.44
C PRO A 114 1.08 1.09 -5.26
N ALA A 115 2.36 0.73 -5.25
CA ALA A 115 3.48 1.67 -5.13
C ALA A 115 3.63 2.64 -6.31
N PHE A 116 3.00 2.38 -7.46
CA PHE A 116 3.04 3.25 -8.64
C PHE A 116 1.90 4.27 -8.60
N ASN A 117 2.22 5.45 -8.07
CA ASN A 117 1.27 6.52 -7.81
C ASN A 117 0.76 7.21 -9.08
N GLU A 118 1.47 7.11 -10.20
CA GLU A 118 1.05 7.57 -11.51
C GLU A 118 -0.23 6.87 -12.01
N GLU A 119 -0.51 5.66 -11.52
CA GLU A 119 -1.72 4.90 -11.87
C GLU A 119 -2.95 5.28 -11.03
N TRP A 120 -2.76 6.01 -9.92
CA TRP A 120 -3.83 6.28 -8.95
C TRP A 120 -4.96 7.16 -9.48
N ALA A 121 -4.76 7.79 -10.64
CA ALA A 121 -5.78 8.58 -11.33
C ALA A 121 -6.86 7.75 -12.04
N ALA A 122 -6.62 6.45 -12.26
CA ALA A 122 -7.52 5.56 -12.97
C ALA A 122 -7.82 4.30 -12.16
N ALA A 123 -8.85 3.56 -12.60
CA ALA A 123 -9.08 2.21 -12.10
C ALA A 123 -7.92 1.29 -12.51
N PRO A 124 -7.67 0.19 -11.77
CA PRO A 124 -6.59 -0.75 -12.09
C PRO A 124 -6.65 -1.22 -13.53
N LEU A 125 -5.51 -1.09 -14.22
CA LEU A 125 -5.33 -1.62 -15.56
C LEU A 125 -5.04 -3.12 -15.47
N ASP A 126 -5.47 -3.84 -16.50
CA ASP A 126 -5.09 -5.22 -16.70
C ASP A 126 -3.74 -5.25 -17.43
N PRO A 127 -2.63 -5.68 -16.78
CA PRO A 127 -1.31 -5.58 -17.38
C PRO A 127 -1.07 -6.62 -18.48
N TRP A 128 -1.94 -7.63 -18.62
CA TRP A 128 -1.89 -8.65 -19.68
C TRP A 128 -3.07 -8.53 -20.65
N ALA A 129 -3.67 -7.34 -20.74
CA ALA A 129 -4.80 -7.10 -21.64
C ALA A 129 -4.48 -7.53 -23.09
N GLY A 130 -5.25 -8.48 -23.61
CA GLY A 130 -5.09 -9.02 -24.96
C GLY A 130 -4.20 -10.27 -25.06
N GLU A 131 -3.69 -10.77 -23.94
CA GLU A 131 -2.88 -12.01 -23.87
C GLU A 131 -3.70 -13.25 -23.47
N TYR A 132 -4.97 -13.09 -23.10
CA TYR A 132 -5.85 -14.16 -22.61
C TYR A 132 -6.44 -15.03 -23.73
N GLU A 133 -6.53 -16.34 -23.49
CA GLU A 133 -7.29 -17.26 -24.34
C GLU A 133 -8.81 -17.16 -24.05
N GLU A 134 -9.63 -17.67 -24.98
CA GLU A 134 -11.09 -17.65 -24.81
C GLU A 134 -11.51 -18.48 -23.58
N GLY A 135 -12.17 -17.84 -22.62
CA GLY A 135 -12.66 -18.48 -21.39
C GLY A 135 -11.71 -18.38 -20.20
N GLU A 136 -10.52 -17.82 -20.37
CA GLU A 136 -9.64 -17.48 -19.25
C GLU A 136 -10.14 -16.25 -18.49
N ALA A 137 -10.00 -16.28 -17.17
CA ALA A 137 -10.29 -15.12 -16.35
C ALA A 137 -9.20 -14.07 -16.54
N THR A 138 -9.60 -12.82 -16.74
CA THR A 138 -8.66 -11.72 -16.82
C THR A 138 -8.06 -11.42 -15.45
N PHE A 139 -6.92 -10.75 -15.40
CA PHE A 139 -6.28 -10.39 -14.14
C PHE A 139 -7.21 -9.63 -13.21
N ASN A 140 -7.91 -8.61 -13.71
CA ASN A 140 -8.84 -7.83 -12.91
C ASN A 140 -9.96 -8.71 -12.31
N GLN A 141 -10.42 -9.74 -13.02
CA GLN A 141 -11.41 -10.69 -12.49
C GLN A 141 -10.84 -11.55 -11.37
N VAL A 142 -9.59 -12.01 -11.50
CA VAL A 142 -8.89 -12.78 -10.47
C VAL A 142 -8.66 -11.92 -9.21
N VAL A 143 -8.18 -10.69 -9.38
CA VAL A 143 -7.99 -9.73 -8.29
C VAL A 143 -9.30 -9.41 -7.59
N ASP A 144 -10.36 -9.11 -8.35
CA ASP A 144 -11.66 -8.79 -7.77
C ASP A 144 -12.22 -9.95 -6.95
N ALA A 145 -12.07 -11.18 -7.44
CA ALA A 145 -12.48 -12.38 -6.71
C ALA A 145 -11.63 -12.59 -5.44
N GLY A 146 -10.31 -12.41 -5.52
CA GLY A 146 -9.41 -12.60 -4.39
C GLY A 146 -9.53 -11.52 -3.31
N LEU A 147 -9.82 -10.27 -3.68
CA LEU A 147 -10.03 -9.16 -2.75
C LEU A 147 -11.45 -9.09 -2.19
N ALA A 148 -12.41 -9.87 -2.70
CA ALA A 148 -13.79 -9.83 -2.21
C ALA A 148 -13.91 -10.02 -0.68
N PRO A 149 -13.21 -10.98 -0.04
CA PRO A 149 -13.23 -11.11 1.42
C PRO A 149 -12.65 -9.89 2.14
N TYR A 150 -11.57 -9.29 1.60
CA TYR A 150 -10.93 -8.11 2.18
C TYR A 150 -11.81 -6.87 2.07
N ARG A 151 -12.43 -6.65 0.90
CA ARG A 151 -13.38 -5.55 0.67
C ARG A 151 -14.62 -5.67 1.56
N ALA A 152 -15.12 -6.89 1.76
CA ALA A 152 -16.21 -7.14 2.69
C ALA A 152 -15.80 -6.83 4.14
N TRP A 153 -14.62 -7.28 4.57
CA TRP A 153 -14.08 -6.94 5.90
C TRP A 153 -13.89 -5.44 6.09
N LEU A 154 -13.33 -4.74 5.10
CA LEU A 154 -13.12 -3.30 5.15
C LEU A 154 -14.44 -2.55 5.31
N HIS A 155 -15.47 -2.96 4.56
CA HIS A 155 -16.82 -2.43 4.68
C HIS A 155 -17.43 -2.73 6.06
N ASP A 156 -17.40 -3.97 6.52
CA ASP A 156 -18.10 -4.37 7.74
C ASP A 156 -17.43 -3.84 9.02
N ARG A 157 -16.09 -3.77 9.02
CA ARG A 157 -15.31 -3.33 10.19
C ARG A 157 -15.20 -1.82 10.29
N TRP A 158 -15.06 -1.13 9.15
CA TRP A 158 -14.72 0.30 9.10
C TRP A 158 -15.79 1.15 8.43
N GLY A 159 -16.82 0.56 7.83
CA GLY A 159 -17.86 1.28 7.09
C GLY A 159 -17.33 1.90 5.79
N GLU A 160 -16.18 1.45 5.30
CA GLU A 160 -15.51 2.03 4.14
C GLU A 160 -15.92 1.31 2.85
N PRO A 161 -16.45 2.02 1.84
CA PRO A 161 -16.74 1.40 0.55
C PRO A 161 -15.44 1.10 -0.21
N THR A 162 -15.53 0.19 -1.18
CA THR A 162 -14.42 -0.06 -2.13
C THR A 162 -14.24 1.15 -3.04
N PRO A 163 -13.09 1.86 -2.97
CA PRO A 163 -12.80 2.96 -3.88
C PRO A 163 -12.51 2.46 -5.30
N ALA A 164 -12.84 3.28 -6.30
CA ALA A 164 -12.55 2.97 -7.70
C ALA A 164 -11.11 3.31 -8.10
N THR A 165 -10.47 4.26 -7.40
CA THR A 165 -9.11 4.75 -7.70
C THR A 165 -8.31 5.05 -6.44
N GLY A 166 -6.99 5.19 -6.58
CA GLY A 166 -6.09 5.60 -5.51
C GLY A 166 -6.37 7.02 -5.01
N ILE A 167 -6.75 7.95 -5.90
CA ILE A 167 -7.21 9.30 -5.52
C ILE A 167 -8.41 9.21 -4.56
N GLU A 168 -9.41 8.37 -4.89
CA GLU A 168 -10.58 8.18 -4.05
C GLU A 168 -10.20 7.50 -2.73
N ALA A 169 -9.33 6.49 -2.78
CA ALA A 169 -8.85 5.76 -1.62
C ALA A 169 -8.15 6.67 -0.59
N LEU A 170 -7.36 7.62 -1.08
CA LEU A 170 -6.64 8.60 -0.26
C LEU A 170 -7.46 9.86 0.04
N ARG A 171 -8.65 10.01 -0.57
CA ARG A 171 -9.54 11.18 -0.41
C ARG A 171 -8.86 12.50 -0.81
N LEU A 172 -8.01 12.44 -1.84
CA LEU A 172 -7.30 13.63 -2.31
C LEU A 172 -8.26 14.56 -3.04
N SER A 173 -8.12 15.86 -2.80
CA SER A 173 -8.72 16.90 -3.64
C SER A 173 -8.10 16.87 -5.04
N PRO A 174 -8.76 17.47 -6.06
CA PRO A 174 -8.19 17.53 -7.41
C PRO A 174 -6.78 18.14 -7.47
N ALA A 175 -6.50 19.18 -6.67
CA ALA A 175 -5.20 19.82 -6.62
C ALA A 175 -4.13 18.91 -5.97
N GLU A 176 -4.49 18.17 -4.92
CA GLU A 176 -3.57 17.20 -4.30
C GLU A 176 -3.31 16.04 -5.26
N ALA A 177 -4.35 15.54 -5.95
CA ALA A 177 -4.23 14.47 -6.92
C ALA A 177 -3.22 14.78 -8.02
N GLU A 178 -3.26 15.98 -8.61
CA GLU A 178 -2.30 16.40 -9.65
C GLU A 178 -0.84 16.32 -9.18
N LEU A 179 -0.57 16.63 -7.90
CA LEU A 179 0.78 16.53 -7.32
C LEU A 179 1.16 15.08 -7.02
N TRP A 180 0.22 14.33 -6.43
CA TRP A 180 0.44 12.97 -5.95
C TRP A 180 0.56 11.93 -7.05
N THR A 181 0.02 12.15 -8.25
CA THR A 181 0.13 11.22 -9.39
C THR A 181 1.30 11.52 -10.33
N LEU A 182 2.24 12.37 -9.91
CA LEU A 182 3.49 12.67 -10.60
C LEU A 182 4.67 12.33 -9.68
N ASP A 183 5.46 13.33 -9.27
CA ASP A 183 6.62 13.14 -8.39
C ASP A 183 6.26 13.14 -6.89
N GLY A 184 5.02 13.48 -6.55
CA GLY A 184 4.56 13.68 -5.19
C GLY A 184 4.74 15.14 -4.68
N PRO A 185 4.17 15.45 -3.51
CA PRO A 185 4.29 16.77 -2.90
C PRO A 185 5.73 17.08 -2.45
N ALA A 186 6.41 17.99 -3.16
CA ALA A 186 7.79 18.39 -2.85
C ALA A 186 7.96 19.09 -1.48
N ASP A 187 6.86 19.59 -0.90
CA ASP A 187 6.83 20.18 0.43
C ASP A 187 6.42 19.21 1.54
N ASP A 188 6.25 17.92 1.22
CA ASP A 188 5.92 16.89 2.21
C ASP A 188 6.99 16.78 3.28
N PRO A 189 6.60 16.73 4.56
CA PRO A 189 7.55 16.64 5.67
C PRO A 189 8.41 15.36 5.61
N PHE A 190 7.85 14.25 5.14
CA PHE A 190 8.59 12.99 5.00
C PHE A 190 9.61 13.07 3.86
N TYR A 191 9.21 13.62 2.70
CA TYR A 191 10.11 13.87 1.59
C TYR A 191 11.32 14.72 2.00
N ARG A 192 11.05 15.83 2.71
CA ARG A 192 12.10 16.72 3.22
C ARG A 192 13.05 16.01 4.16
N TRP A 193 12.51 15.25 5.12
CA TRP A 193 13.33 14.50 6.07
C TRP A 193 14.28 13.50 5.40
N LEU A 194 13.84 12.82 4.33
CA LEU A 194 14.69 11.92 3.54
C LEU A 194 15.76 12.65 2.73
N SER A 195 15.52 13.92 2.40
CA SER A 195 16.40 14.72 1.53
C SER A 195 17.44 15.56 2.29
N GLU A 196 17.43 15.53 3.62
CA GLU A 196 18.34 16.28 4.51
C GLU A 196 19.62 15.53 4.92
#